data_AF-A0A2V5N8Z3-F1
#
_entry.id   AF-A0A2V5N8Z3-F1
#
_cell.length_a   1.000
_cell.length_b   1.000
_cell.length_c   1.000
_cell.angle_alpha   90.00
_cell.angle_beta   90.00
_cell.angle_gamma   90.00
#
_symmetry.space_group_name_H-M   'P 1'
#
loop_
_entity.id
_entity.type
_entity.pdbx_description
1 polymer ?
#
loop_
_entity_poly.entity_id
_entity_poly.type
_entity_poly.pdbx_seq_one_letter_code
_entity_poly.pdbx_strand_id
1 'polypeptide(L)'
;MKPRFKTFPDLYLVRALLAAVAAFALSTAQLTAGDAKSVPASVLSKLDNHLVLVVKQSRGEPPFDKPTTVQPDVYKFGGRVLVEIEGSISRELSDQIASLGGQLVIGWGTATTFRAWVPFAQLETLAGRTDIRFISAARPTVTRRIRTR
;
A
#
# COMPACT_ATOMS: atom_id res chain seq x y z
N MET A 1 -49.40 -17.94 47.84
CA MET A 1 -48.69 -17.06 48.80
C MET A 1 -47.42 -16.52 48.13
N LYS A 2 -47.26 -15.20 48.03
CA LYS A 2 -45.97 -14.51 47.77
C LYS A 2 -45.19 -14.48 49.10
N PRO A 3 -43.86 -14.65 49.13
CA PRO A 3 -42.89 -13.51 49.12
C PRO A 3 -41.52 -13.91 48.48
N ARG A 4 -40.45 -13.12 48.28
CA ARG A 4 -40.06 -11.70 48.40
C ARG A 4 -38.72 -11.58 47.61
N PHE A 5 -38.53 -10.50 46.85
CA PHE A 5 -37.25 -10.12 46.25
C PHE A 5 -36.28 -9.60 47.33
N LYS A 6 -35.00 -10.02 47.29
CA LYS A 6 -33.83 -9.41 47.97
C LYS A 6 -32.61 -9.59 47.04
N THR A 7 -32.11 -8.52 46.43
CA THR A 7 -30.90 -7.77 46.82
C THR A 7 -29.60 -8.43 46.32
N PHE A 8 -29.02 -7.86 45.24
CA PHE A 8 -27.60 -8.00 44.85
C PHE A 8 -26.72 -7.24 45.86
N PRO A 9 -25.51 -7.70 46.24
CA PRO A 9 -24.31 -7.55 45.41
C PRO A 9 -23.19 -8.61 45.62
N ASP A 10 -22.24 -8.73 44.69
CA ASP A 10 -20.77 -8.84 44.94
C ASP A 10 -20.05 -9.06 43.59
N LEU A 11 -19.53 -8.02 42.95
CA LEU A 11 -18.15 -7.53 43.08
C LEU A 11 -17.10 -8.64 43.06
N TYR A 12 -16.76 -9.07 41.85
CA TYR A 12 -15.57 -9.86 41.56
C TYR A 12 -14.30 -9.09 41.95
N LEU A 13 -13.79 -9.55 43.07
CA LEU A 13 -12.49 -9.39 43.67
C LEU A 13 -11.40 -9.94 42.74
N VAL A 14 -10.72 -9.08 41.96
CA VAL A 14 -9.29 -9.21 41.66
C VAL A 14 -8.70 -7.81 41.36
N ARG A 15 -8.16 -7.16 42.39
CA ARG A 15 -7.15 -6.10 42.23
C ARG A 15 -5.80 -6.68 42.61
N ALA A 16 -4.79 -6.21 41.86
CA ALA A 16 -3.38 -6.08 42.23
C ALA A 16 -2.41 -7.24 41.88
N LEU A 17 -1.76 -7.06 40.74
CA LEU A 17 -0.30 -7.22 40.61
C LEU A 17 0.16 -6.03 39.73
N LEU A 18 0.78 -4.98 40.30
CA LEU A 18 2.23 -4.75 40.31
C LEU A 18 2.89 -4.99 38.92
N ALA A 19 3.66 -4.10 38.30
CA ALA A 19 4.30 -2.86 38.72
C ALA A 19 4.80 -2.08 37.48
N ALA A 20 4.99 -0.78 37.69
CA ALA A 20 5.74 0.21 36.92
C ALA A 20 6.60 -0.25 35.72
N VAL A 21 6.28 0.27 34.53
CA VAL A 21 7.29 0.64 33.52
C VAL A 21 7.08 2.11 33.19
N ALA A 22 8.20 2.82 33.25
CA ALA A 22 8.32 4.26 33.34
C ALA A 22 7.67 5.02 32.19
N ALA A 23 7.05 6.14 32.56
CA ALA A 23 6.93 7.30 31.69
C ALA A 23 8.35 7.69 31.21
N PHE A 24 8.66 7.38 29.95
CA PHE A 24 9.75 8.02 29.24
C PHE A 24 9.18 8.72 28.02
N ALA A 25 9.45 10.02 28.00
CA ALA A 25 8.88 11.00 27.10
C ALA A 25 9.40 10.88 25.66
N LEU A 26 8.69 11.62 24.81
CA LEU A 26 9.12 12.26 23.56
C LEU A 26 9.02 11.47 22.25
N SER A 27 8.37 12.15 21.30
CA SER A 27 8.43 11.98 19.84
C SER A 27 7.66 10.77 19.28
N THR A 28 6.78 10.89 18.31
CA THR A 28 6.44 11.95 17.35
C THR A 28 5.24 11.39 16.57
N ALA A 29 4.16 12.15 16.43
CA ALA A 29 3.32 12.10 15.24
C ALA A 29 2.51 13.39 15.21
N GLN A 30 3.21 14.43 14.77
CA GLN A 30 2.65 15.74 14.53
C GLN A 30 1.50 15.64 13.52
N LEU A 31 0.44 16.36 13.86
CA LEU A 31 -0.59 16.87 12.98
C LEU A 31 -0.02 17.25 11.60
N THR A 32 -0.60 16.71 10.53
CA THR A 32 -0.62 17.40 9.24
C THR A 32 -2.06 17.48 8.78
N ALA A 33 -2.78 18.44 9.38
CA ALA A 33 -3.88 19.10 8.70
C ALA A 33 -3.24 19.97 7.60
N GLY A 34 -3.17 19.40 6.40
CA GLY A 34 -2.80 20.09 5.17
C GLY A 34 -3.87 19.74 4.14
N ASP A 35 -4.71 20.73 3.85
CA ASP A 35 -5.74 20.69 2.82
C ASP A 35 -5.17 20.29 1.44
N ALA A 36 -6.04 19.67 0.62
CA ALA A 36 -5.82 19.14 -0.74
C ALA A 36 -5.06 17.82 -0.88
N LYS A 37 -5.78 16.68 -0.85
CA LYS A 37 -5.52 15.41 -1.59
C LYS A 37 -4.04 15.08 -1.89
N SER A 38 -3.15 15.26 -0.92
CA SER A 38 -1.71 15.11 -1.10
C SER A 38 -1.29 13.79 -0.48
N VAL A 39 -0.72 12.92 -1.30
CA VAL A 39 -0.29 11.61 -0.86
C VAL A 39 0.96 11.78 0.00
N PRO A 40 1.01 11.18 1.21
CA PRO A 40 2.13 11.37 2.12
C PRO A 40 3.44 10.99 1.44
N ALA A 41 4.49 11.78 1.67
CA ALA A 41 5.80 11.58 1.03
C ALA A 41 6.35 10.15 1.26
N SER A 42 6.06 9.54 2.42
CA SER A 42 6.42 8.16 2.73
C SER A 42 5.82 7.12 1.78
N VAL A 43 4.64 7.41 1.21
CA VAL A 43 3.97 6.55 0.23
C VAL A 43 4.56 6.77 -1.16
N LEU A 44 4.83 8.02 -1.53
CA LEU A 44 5.50 8.35 -2.79
C LEU A 44 6.93 7.78 -2.85
N SER A 45 7.67 7.76 -1.74
CA SER A 45 9.02 7.19 -1.67
C SER A 45 9.05 5.66 -1.88
N LYS A 46 7.91 4.97 -1.71
CA LYS A 46 7.78 3.54 -2.02
C LYS A 46 7.43 3.27 -3.47
N LEU A 47 7.04 4.30 -4.23
CA LEU A 47 6.72 4.19 -5.64
C LEU A 47 7.95 4.54 -6.48
N ASP A 48 8.23 3.73 -7.49
CA ASP A 48 9.21 4.09 -8.51
C ASP A 48 8.80 5.37 -9.25
N ASN A 49 9.78 6.15 -9.70
CA ASN A 49 9.55 7.42 -10.39
C ASN A 49 8.61 7.27 -11.60
N HIS A 50 8.68 6.14 -12.31
CA HIS A 50 7.76 5.88 -13.43
C HIS A 50 6.30 5.74 -12.97
N LEU A 51 6.05 5.15 -11.81
CA LEU A 51 4.70 5.04 -11.25
C LEU A 51 4.18 6.38 -10.76
N VAL A 52 5.05 7.23 -10.20
CA VAL A 52 4.69 8.61 -9.86
C VAL A 52 4.25 9.39 -11.10
N LEU A 53 5.00 9.26 -12.21
CA LEU A 53 4.62 9.88 -13.49
C LEU A 53 3.29 9.34 -14.02
N VAL A 54 3.02 8.05 -13.85
CA VAL A 54 1.76 7.43 -14.24
C VAL A 54 0.58 7.97 -13.44
N VAL A 55 0.73 8.15 -12.13
CA VAL A 55 -0.30 8.74 -11.27
C VAL A 55 -0.53 10.21 -11.65
N LYS A 56 0.54 10.96 -11.90
CA LYS A 56 0.42 12.35 -12.41
C LYS A 56 -0.32 12.40 -13.73
N GLN A 57 -0.01 11.49 -14.65
CA GLN A 57 -0.68 11.39 -15.94
C GLN A 57 -2.16 11.06 -15.80
N SER A 58 -2.53 10.13 -14.90
CA SER A 58 -3.94 9.78 -14.69
C SER A 58 -4.75 10.91 -14.06
N ARG A 59 -4.09 11.81 -13.32
CA ARG A 59 -4.68 13.01 -12.72
C ARG A 59 -4.64 14.25 -13.61
N GLY A 60 -3.94 14.19 -14.75
CA GLY A 60 -3.71 15.36 -15.60
C GLY A 60 -2.78 16.40 -14.96
N GLU A 61 -1.96 16.02 -13.98
CA GLU A 61 -1.02 16.92 -13.33
C GLU A 61 0.19 17.23 -14.23
N PRO A 62 0.86 18.39 -14.06
CA PRO A 62 2.10 18.71 -14.77
C PRO A 62 3.16 17.60 -14.59
N PRO A 63 3.84 17.14 -15.67
CA PRO A 63 3.93 17.74 -17.00
C PRO A 63 2.86 17.27 -18.02
N PHE A 64 1.85 16.50 -17.62
CA PHE A 64 0.84 15.91 -18.50
C PHE A 64 -0.39 16.78 -18.75
N ASP A 65 -0.47 17.92 -18.07
CA ASP A 65 -1.46 18.99 -18.30
C ASP A 65 -1.42 19.51 -19.76
N LYS A 66 -0.25 19.36 -20.42
CA LYS A 66 -0.01 19.74 -21.81
C LYS A 66 0.43 18.54 -22.64
N PRO A 67 0.27 18.55 -23.97
CA PRO A 67 0.85 17.53 -24.84
C PRO A 67 2.35 17.40 -24.58
N THR A 68 2.76 16.23 -24.08
CA THR A 68 4.15 15.95 -23.73
C THR A 68 4.61 14.64 -24.38
N THR A 69 5.86 14.60 -24.81
CA THR A 69 6.51 13.39 -25.33
C THR A 69 6.95 12.45 -24.19
N VAL A 70 6.97 12.96 -22.95
CA VAL A 70 7.33 12.16 -21.78
C VAL A 70 6.25 11.12 -21.55
N GLN A 71 6.58 9.85 -21.81
CA GLN A 71 5.71 8.72 -21.52
C GLN A 71 6.39 7.84 -20.48
N PRO A 72 5.70 7.52 -19.37
CA PRO A 72 6.27 6.60 -18.39
C PRO A 72 6.36 5.20 -19.01
N ASP A 73 7.55 4.63 -18.98
CA ASP A 73 7.85 3.26 -19.43
C ASP A 73 7.21 2.21 -18.50
N VAL A 74 5.89 2.02 -18.66
CA VAL A 74 5.10 1.06 -17.88
C VAL A 74 4.10 0.34 -18.78
N TYR A 75 3.80 -0.91 -18.44
CA TYR A 75 2.80 -1.70 -19.16
C TYR A 75 1.40 -1.33 -18.70
N LYS A 76 0.61 -0.73 -19.59
CA LYS A 76 -0.77 -0.32 -19.34
C LYS A 76 -1.73 -1.20 -20.13
N PHE A 77 -2.76 -1.73 -19.48
CA PHE A 77 -3.81 -2.49 -20.14
C PHE A 77 -5.16 -2.19 -19.48
N GLY A 78 -6.14 -1.70 -20.25
CA GLY A 78 -7.50 -1.47 -19.75
C GLY A 78 -7.61 -0.58 -18.50
N GLY A 79 -6.78 0.46 -18.38
CA GLY A 79 -6.77 1.35 -17.21
C GLY A 79 -6.01 0.79 -15.98
N ARG A 80 -5.35 -0.35 -16.12
CA ARG A 80 -4.47 -0.96 -15.12
C ARG A 80 -3.02 -0.86 -15.56
N VAL A 81 -2.11 -0.90 -14.60
CA VAL A 81 -0.67 -1.02 -14.84
C VAL A 81 -0.13 -2.30 -14.24
N LEU A 82 0.80 -2.93 -14.95
CA LEU A 82 1.55 -4.02 -14.38
C LEU A 82 2.65 -3.46 -13.49
N VAL A 83 2.53 -3.71 -12.20
CA VAL A 83 3.53 -3.35 -11.20
C VAL A 83 4.20 -4.59 -10.65
N GLU A 84 5.45 -4.41 -10.24
CA GLU A 84 6.21 -5.35 -9.46
C GLU A 84 6.27 -4.82 -8.03
N ILE A 85 5.85 -5.64 -7.07
CA ILE A 85 5.70 -5.26 -5.67
C ILE A 85 6.69 -6.10 -4.87
N GLU A 86 7.52 -5.42 -4.09
CA GLU A 86 8.40 -6.01 -3.10
C GLU A 86 7.72 -5.95 -1.72
N GLY A 87 7.47 -7.11 -1.14
CA GLY A 87 6.77 -7.22 0.14
C GLY A 87 6.46 -8.66 0.53
N SER A 88 5.89 -8.80 1.72
CA SER A 88 5.41 -10.10 2.20
C SER A 88 4.07 -10.40 1.55
N ILE A 89 4.02 -11.42 0.68
CA ILE A 89 2.76 -11.86 0.10
C ILE A 89 1.91 -12.55 1.17
N SER A 90 0.74 -11.97 1.45
CA SER A 90 -0.25 -12.52 2.38
C SER A 90 -1.58 -12.72 1.66
N ARG A 91 -2.44 -13.58 2.20
CA ARG A 91 -3.79 -13.80 1.63
C ARG A 91 -4.62 -12.52 1.67
N GLU A 92 -4.46 -11.74 2.74
CA GLU A 92 -5.12 -10.45 2.93
C GLU A 92 -4.66 -9.42 1.88
N LEU A 93 -3.40 -9.50 1.44
CA LEU A 93 -2.88 -8.65 0.38
C LEU A 93 -3.44 -9.03 -0.98
N SER A 94 -3.50 -10.33 -1.30
CA SER A 94 -4.09 -10.79 -2.56
C SER A 94 -5.58 -10.46 -2.65
N ASP A 95 -6.32 -10.64 -1.55
CA ASP A 95 -7.75 -10.35 -1.49
C ASP A 95 -8.01 -8.84 -1.60
N GLN A 96 -7.14 -8.01 -1.00
CA GLN A 96 -7.23 -6.57 -1.17
C GLN A 96 -6.89 -6.13 -2.60
N ILE A 97 -5.86 -6.70 -3.24
CA ILE A 97 -5.55 -6.38 -4.64
C ILE A 97 -6.76 -6.73 -5.52
N ALA A 98 -7.40 -7.87 -5.28
CA ALA A 98 -8.61 -8.27 -6.00
C ALA A 98 -9.80 -7.33 -5.72
N SER A 99 -10.03 -6.93 -4.47
CA SER A 99 -11.13 -6.02 -4.10
C SER A 99 -10.96 -4.60 -4.65
N LEU A 100 -9.71 -4.16 -4.81
CA LEU A 100 -9.35 -2.90 -5.46
C LEU A 100 -9.47 -2.96 -6.99
N GLY A 101 -9.91 -4.09 -7.56
CA GLY A 101 -10.03 -4.29 -9.00
C GLY A 101 -8.70 -4.57 -9.70
N GLY A 102 -7.67 -4.92 -8.92
CA GLY A 102 -6.40 -5.43 -9.40
C GLY A 102 -6.44 -6.95 -9.59
N GLN A 103 -5.40 -7.48 -10.23
CA GLN A 103 -5.23 -8.91 -10.45
C GLN A 103 -3.80 -9.29 -10.13
N LEU A 104 -3.62 -10.16 -9.15
CA LEU A 104 -2.31 -10.71 -8.83
C LEU A 104 -1.81 -11.57 -10.00
N VAL A 105 -0.64 -11.24 -10.52
CA VAL A 105 0.07 -12.02 -11.54
C VAL A 105 1.27 -12.63 -10.84
N ILE A 106 1.13 -13.86 -10.37
CA ILE A 106 2.25 -14.55 -9.73
C ILE A 106 3.35 -14.71 -10.79
N GLY A 107 4.40 -13.90 -10.69
CA GLY A 107 5.59 -14.00 -11.52
C GLY A 107 6.63 -14.86 -10.81
N TRP A 108 7.53 -15.49 -11.58
CA TRP A 108 8.74 -16.13 -11.07
C TRP A 108 9.74 -15.08 -10.53
N GLY A 109 9.32 -14.31 -9.54
CA GLY A 109 10.18 -13.46 -8.72
C GLY A 109 10.65 -14.24 -7.49
N THR A 110 11.63 -13.68 -6.79
CA THR A 110 12.06 -14.17 -5.47
C THR A 110 10.86 -14.33 -4.52
N ALA A 111 11.03 -15.05 -3.41
CA ALA A 111 9.94 -15.29 -2.45
C ALA A 111 9.26 -14.01 -1.89
N THR A 112 9.87 -12.84 -2.10
CA THR A 112 9.44 -11.53 -1.60
C THR A 112 9.03 -10.54 -2.71
N THR A 113 9.00 -10.97 -3.98
CA THR A 113 8.67 -10.09 -5.11
C THR A 113 7.63 -10.73 -5.98
N PHE A 114 6.55 -10.01 -6.27
CA PHE A 114 5.45 -10.51 -7.09
C PHE A 114 4.92 -9.43 -8.02
N ARG A 115 4.18 -9.83 -9.06
CA ARG A 115 3.59 -8.89 -10.01
C ARG A 115 2.10 -8.79 -9.80
N ALA A 116 1.54 -7.62 -10.09
CA ALA A 116 0.11 -7.41 -10.03
C ALA A 116 -0.32 -6.39 -11.07
N TRP A 117 -1.45 -6.63 -11.70
CA TRP A 117 -2.20 -5.58 -12.38
C TRP A 117 -2.90 -4.74 -11.33
N VAL A 118 -2.61 -3.46 -11.29
CA VAL A 118 -3.20 -2.53 -10.32
C VAL A 118 -3.78 -1.33 -11.06
N PRO A 119 -5.01 -0.88 -10.77
CA PRO A 119 -5.54 0.37 -11.30
C PRO A 119 -4.74 1.59 -10.80
N PHE A 120 -4.56 2.59 -11.66
CA PHE A 120 -3.77 3.78 -11.31
C PHE A 120 -4.26 4.49 -10.03
N ALA A 121 -5.58 4.53 -9.84
CA ALA A 121 -6.21 5.14 -8.68
C ALA A 121 -5.90 4.43 -7.35
N GLN A 122 -5.41 3.18 -7.39
CA GLN A 122 -5.20 2.34 -6.21
C GLN A 122 -3.72 2.09 -5.89
N LEU A 123 -2.81 2.57 -6.73
CA LEU A 123 -1.35 2.48 -6.52
C LEU A 123 -0.93 3.09 -5.18
N GLU A 124 -1.45 4.28 -4.88
CA GLU A 124 -1.12 5.01 -3.66
C GLU A 124 -1.70 4.32 -2.42
N THR A 125 -2.92 3.77 -2.54
CA THR A 125 -3.55 2.96 -1.49
C THR A 125 -2.71 1.72 -1.17
N LEU A 126 -2.17 1.04 -2.18
CA LEU A 126 -1.29 -0.10 -1.98
C LEU A 126 0.05 0.32 -1.36
N ALA A 127 0.69 1.37 -1.87
CA ALA A 127 1.95 1.87 -1.30
C ALA A 127 1.80 2.34 0.16
N GLY A 128 0.59 2.72 0.59
CA GLY A 128 0.26 3.00 1.98
C GLY A 128 0.40 1.83 2.95
N ARG A 129 0.40 0.57 2.47
CA ARG A 129 0.47 -0.60 3.37
C ARG A 129 1.86 -0.78 3.98
N THR A 130 1.87 -1.30 5.20
CA THR A 130 3.09 -1.69 5.92
C THR A 130 3.77 -2.91 5.30
N ASP A 131 2.99 -3.81 4.72
CA ASP A 131 3.46 -5.08 4.14
C ASP A 131 4.21 -4.88 2.81
N ILE A 132 4.08 -3.68 2.22
CA ILE A 132 4.71 -3.28 0.98
C ILE A 132 5.93 -2.42 1.31
N ARG A 133 7.10 -2.91 0.88
CA ARG A 133 8.38 -2.22 1.00
C ARG A 133 8.60 -1.28 -0.18
N PHE A 134 8.35 -1.78 -1.39
CA PHE A 134 8.58 -1.03 -2.62
C PHE A 134 7.64 -1.49 -3.74
N ILE A 135 7.27 -0.57 -4.63
CA ILE A 135 6.49 -0.84 -5.83
C ILE A 135 7.21 -0.21 -7.02
N SER A 136 7.54 -1.04 -8.00
CA SER A 136 8.18 -0.61 -9.25
C SER A 136 7.30 -0.92 -10.45
N ALA A 137 7.52 -0.21 -11.55
CA ALA A 137 6.91 -0.58 -12.82
C ALA A 137 7.51 -1.90 -13.29
N ALA A 138 6.66 -2.87 -13.68
CA ALA A 138 7.15 -4.14 -14.16
C ALA A 138 7.87 -3.93 -15.51
N ARG A 139 9.19 -4.18 -15.53
CA ARG A 139 10.01 -4.10 -16.73
C ARG A 139 10.27 -5.50 -17.29
N PRO A 140 10.12 -5.73 -18.60
CA PRO A 140 10.62 -6.93 -19.24
C PRO A 140 12.12 -6.78 -19.41
N THR A 141 12.87 -7.73 -18.87
CA THR A 141 14.27 -7.90 -19.28
C THR A 141 14.26 -8.39 -20.73
N VAL A 142 14.57 -7.49 -21.66
CA VAL A 142 14.77 -7.87 -23.08
C VAL A 142 16.20 -8.40 -23.20
N THR A 143 16.37 -9.71 -23.16
CA THR A 143 17.66 -10.34 -23.47
C THR A 143 17.86 -10.29 -24.98
N ARG A 144 18.54 -9.27 -25.48
CA ARG A 144 18.90 -9.18 -26.90
C ARG A 144 19.95 -10.25 -27.20
N ARG A 145 19.53 -11.40 -27.73
CA ARG A 145 20.46 -12.39 -28.29
C ARG A 145 21.02 -11.83 -29.61
N ILE A 146 22.25 -11.32 -29.57
CA ILE A 146 22.99 -10.97 -30.80
C ILE A 146 23.28 -12.28 -31.52
N ARG A 147 22.71 -12.46 -32.70
CA ARG A 147 23.03 -13.56 -33.60
C ARG A 147 24.05 -13.03 -34.60
N THR A 148 25.34 -13.20 -34.31
CA THR A 148 26.41 -12.98 -35.28
C THR A 148 26.32 -14.07 -36.36
N ARG A 149 26.37 -13.66 -37.63
CA ARG A 149 26.47 -14.54 -38.81
C ARG A 149 27.94 -14.72 -39.18
#